data_AF-A0A0I9N4D2-F1
#
_entry.id   AF-A0A0I9N4D2-F1
#
_cell.length_a   1.000
_cell.length_b   1.000
_cell.length_c   1.000
_cell.angle_alpha   90.00
_cell.angle_beta   90.00
_cell.angle_gamma   90.00
#
_symmetry.space_group_name_H-M   'P 1'
#
loop_
_entity.id
_entity.type
_entity.pdbx_description
1 polymer ?
#
loop_
_entity_poly.entity_id
_entity_poly.type
_entity_poly.pdbx_seq_one_letter_code
_entity_poly.pdbx_strand_id
1 'polypeptide(L)'
;MISSKSNNKISKGDEQQTIHLVSLDQTYVCFDVEQLTNARQEVKLKRYEGVQDDIAWRMRTNVPTRYLINPSKGFIQNNEPITLCIELLENKFHPNHKLTLQAIAIIDGCNERTIWKHQNAKKCSKVQLIRLKLSTVLINVEMAKFEEENFAMEAGNLEKFMEQSSTTGFKRIRELEKLLNTLEDDFSYIRKNTERTKRLKAALEQALDSRKLTLVELKRRAMESDRKTKKLKKKLESKEAQLQLAQQTQTNNLSSPTCRIS
;
A
#
# COMPACT_ATOMS: atom_id res chain seq x y z
N MET A 1 -62.55 -25.97 5.58
CA MET A 1 -61.41 -26.10 6.50
C MET A 1 -60.17 -26.40 5.66
N ILE A 2 -59.40 -25.38 5.30
CA ILE A 2 -58.16 -25.51 4.54
C ILE A 2 -57.03 -25.22 5.53
N SER A 3 -56.29 -26.25 5.93
CA SER A 3 -55.10 -26.11 6.76
C SER A 3 -53.88 -26.42 5.89
N SER A 4 -53.22 -25.35 5.48
CA SER A 4 -51.98 -25.31 4.73
C SER A 4 -50.83 -24.95 5.66
N LYS A 5 -49.88 -25.85 5.87
CA LYS A 5 -48.55 -25.63 6.50
C LYS A 5 -47.62 -26.76 6.04
N SER A 6 -46.38 -26.58 5.62
CA SER A 6 -45.58 -25.39 5.33
C SER A 6 -44.37 -25.88 4.52
N ASN A 7 -44.10 -25.19 3.40
CA ASN A 7 -42.92 -25.39 2.57
C ASN A 7 -41.64 -25.04 3.34
N ASN A 8 -40.77 -26.02 3.58
CA ASN A 8 -39.36 -25.81 3.92
C ASN A 8 -38.57 -25.73 2.61
N LYS A 9 -38.50 -24.54 1.99
CA LYS A 9 -37.53 -24.25 0.94
C LYS A 9 -36.40 -23.42 1.55
N ILE A 10 -35.32 -24.14 1.84
CA ILE A 10 -34.02 -23.61 2.24
C ILE A 10 -33.54 -22.66 1.14
N SER A 11 -33.46 -21.37 1.47
CA SER A 11 -32.88 -20.32 0.63
C SER A 11 -31.40 -20.62 0.39
N LYS A 12 -31.06 -21.10 -0.81
CA LYS A 12 -29.68 -21.10 -1.29
C LYS A 12 -29.22 -19.65 -1.36
N GLY A 13 -28.16 -19.34 -0.63
CA GLY A 13 -27.61 -17.99 -0.49
C GLY A 13 -27.31 -17.36 -1.83
N ASP A 14 -27.53 -16.05 -1.88
CA ASP A 14 -27.18 -15.17 -2.99
C ASP A 14 -25.66 -15.22 -3.24
N GLU A 15 -25.20 -16.22 -3.99
CA GLU A 15 -23.95 -16.12 -4.73
C GLU A 15 -24.13 -14.99 -5.74
N GLN A 16 -23.91 -13.76 -5.30
CA GLN A 16 -23.86 -12.58 -6.16
C GLN A 16 -22.84 -12.88 -7.25
N GLN A 17 -23.33 -13.17 -8.46
CA GLN A 17 -22.49 -13.42 -9.63
C GLN A 17 -21.44 -12.32 -9.74
N THR A 18 -20.20 -12.65 -9.40
CA THR A 18 -19.07 -11.74 -9.51
C THR A 18 -18.71 -11.67 -10.98
N ILE A 19 -18.98 -10.54 -11.63
CA ILE A 19 -18.49 -10.32 -12.98
C ILE A 19 -16.97 -10.16 -12.92
N HIS A 20 -16.27 -10.92 -13.76
CA HIS A 20 -14.83 -10.83 -13.96
C HIS A 20 -14.52 -10.16 -15.30
N LEU A 21 -14.40 -8.83 -15.29
CA LEU A 21 -14.02 -8.03 -16.47
C LEU A 21 -12.52 -7.78 -16.50
N VAL A 22 -11.94 -7.50 -15.34
CA VAL A 22 -10.53 -7.13 -15.17
C VAL A 22 -9.90 -7.86 -14.00
N SER A 23 -8.57 -7.92 -14.02
CA SER A 23 -7.75 -8.41 -12.93
C SER A 23 -6.60 -7.44 -12.66
N LEU A 24 -6.12 -7.45 -11.42
CA LEU A 24 -4.88 -6.79 -11.05
C LEU A 24 -3.83 -7.86 -10.79
N ASP A 25 -2.60 -7.63 -11.21
CA ASP A 25 -1.46 -8.50 -10.90
C ASP A 25 -1.24 -8.67 -9.38
N GLN A 26 -1.57 -7.62 -8.62
CA GLN A 26 -1.64 -7.64 -7.16
C GLN A 26 -2.81 -6.81 -6.62
N THR A 27 -3.48 -7.34 -5.60
CA THR A 27 -4.49 -6.62 -4.83
C THR A 27 -3.97 -6.12 -3.48
N TYR A 28 -2.74 -6.50 -3.14
CA TYR A 28 -2.08 -6.15 -1.91
C TYR A 28 -1.03 -5.08 -2.19
N VAL A 29 -1.15 -3.91 -1.54
CA VAL A 29 -0.28 -2.76 -1.75
C VAL A 29 0.37 -2.41 -0.41
N CYS A 30 1.70 -2.43 -0.39
CA CYS A 30 2.51 -2.15 0.80
C CYS A 30 3.33 -0.88 0.56
N PHE A 31 3.15 0.13 1.41
CA PHE A 31 3.94 1.37 1.33
C PHE A 31 5.10 1.37 2.32
N ASP A 32 6.30 1.75 1.87
CA ASP A 32 7.38 2.17 2.77
C ASP A 32 7.13 3.62 3.19
N VAL A 33 6.63 3.84 4.40
CA VAL A 33 6.27 5.19 4.88
C VAL A 33 7.42 5.94 5.54
N GLU A 34 8.56 5.28 5.81
CA GLU A 34 9.70 5.90 6.50
C GLU A 34 10.68 6.60 5.54
N GLN A 35 10.38 6.61 4.24
CA GLN A 35 11.18 7.29 3.24
C GLN A 35 10.91 8.81 3.22
N LEU A 36 11.83 9.59 2.66
CA LEU A 36 11.70 11.06 2.62
C LEU A 36 10.73 11.56 1.55
N THR A 37 10.54 10.78 0.48
CA THR A 37 9.64 11.09 -0.65
C THR A 37 8.30 10.40 -0.49
N ASN A 38 7.31 10.73 -1.31
CA ASN A 38 6.04 9.99 -1.29
C ASN A 38 6.27 8.53 -1.70
N ALA A 39 5.66 7.60 -0.94
CA ALA A 39 5.69 6.19 -1.26
C ALA A 39 4.87 5.89 -2.51
N ARG A 40 5.42 5.08 -3.40
CA ARG A 40 4.81 4.73 -4.68
C ARG A 40 4.78 3.22 -4.87
N GLN A 41 3.68 2.71 -5.40
CA GLN A 41 3.53 1.32 -5.79
C GLN A 41 2.89 1.24 -7.17
N GLU A 42 3.46 0.41 -8.03
CA GLU A 42 2.87 0.08 -9.32
C GLU A 42 2.02 -1.20 -9.23
N VAL A 43 0.88 -1.18 -9.91
CA VAL A 43 -0.04 -2.32 -10.04
C VAL A 43 -0.47 -2.39 -11.51
N LYS A 44 -0.44 -3.58 -12.11
CA LYS A 44 -0.85 -3.79 -13.50
C LYS A 44 -2.28 -4.29 -13.58
N LEU A 45 -3.10 -3.50 -14.26
CA LEU A 45 -4.48 -3.80 -14.61
C LEU A 45 -4.53 -4.52 -15.95
N LYS A 46 -5.26 -5.63 -16.03
CA LYS A 46 -5.45 -6.40 -17.26
C LYS A 46 -6.93 -6.74 -17.47
N ARG A 47 -7.32 -6.88 -18.73
CA ARG A 47 -8.59 -7.50 -19.13
C ARG A 47 -8.56 -8.99 -18.79
N TYR A 48 -9.70 -9.54 -18.38
CA TYR A 48 -9.86 -10.98 -18.17
C TYR A 48 -9.98 -11.70 -19.52
N GLU A 49 -9.41 -12.90 -19.63
CA GLU A 49 -9.44 -13.66 -20.88
C GLU A 49 -10.88 -14.00 -21.30
N GLY A 50 -11.19 -13.87 -22.59
CA GLY A 50 -12.52 -14.14 -23.15
C GLY A 50 -13.50 -12.95 -23.12
N VAL A 51 -13.19 -11.86 -22.39
CA VAL A 51 -14.02 -10.66 -22.40
C VAL A 51 -13.77 -9.88 -23.70
N GLN A 52 -14.79 -9.82 -24.57
CA GLN A 52 -14.70 -9.11 -25.85
C GLN A 52 -15.11 -7.63 -25.71
N ASP A 53 -16.02 -7.32 -24.79
CA ASP A 53 -16.55 -5.98 -24.58
C ASP A 53 -15.46 -4.99 -24.18
N ASP A 54 -15.57 -3.75 -24.67
CA ASP A 54 -14.76 -2.63 -24.16
C ASP A 54 -15.08 -2.39 -22.69
N ILE A 55 -14.06 -2.12 -21.87
CA ILE A 55 -14.23 -1.98 -20.42
C ILE A 55 -13.88 -0.56 -20.01
N ALA A 56 -14.81 0.11 -19.33
CA ALA A 56 -14.53 1.35 -18.60
C ALA A 56 -14.11 1.00 -17.17
N TRP A 57 -13.04 1.63 -16.69
CA TRP A 57 -12.57 1.43 -15.32
C TRP A 57 -12.23 2.75 -14.62
N ARG A 58 -12.29 2.74 -13.29
CA ARG A 58 -11.87 3.87 -12.45
C ARG A 58 -11.41 3.41 -11.07
N MET A 59 -10.47 4.16 -10.50
CA MET A 59 -10.03 4.03 -9.13
C MET A 59 -10.83 4.98 -8.23
N ARG A 60 -11.19 4.49 -7.05
CA ARG A 60 -11.94 5.23 -6.03
C ARG A 60 -11.21 5.12 -4.71
N THR A 61 -11.28 6.19 -3.94
CA THR A 61 -10.72 6.26 -2.58
C THR A 61 -11.63 7.03 -1.66
N ASN A 62 -11.63 6.70 -0.37
CA ASN A 62 -12.29 7.48 0.66
C ASN A 62 -11.44 8.66 1.17
N VAL A 63 -10.17 8.77 0.75
CA VAL A 63 -9.24 9.83 1.17
C VAL A 63 -8.46 10.37 -0.05
N PRO A 64 -9.14 11.09 -0.97
CA PRO A 64 -8.55 11.54 -2.24
C PRO A 64 -7.37 12.52 -2.07
N THR A 65 -7.28 13.22 -0.94
CA THR A 65 -6.16 14.12 -0.62
C THR A 65 -4.90 13.37 -0.17
N ARG A 66 -4.96 12.04 -0.03
CA ARG A 66 -3.84 11.20 0.43
C ARG A 66 -3.27 10.31 -0.66
N TYR A 67 -4.06 9.98 -1.68
CA TYR A 67 -3.63 9.10 -2.75
C TYR A 67 -3.69 9.80 -4.10
N LEU A 68 -2.55 9.88 -4.77
CA LEU A 68 -2.49 10.23 -6.18
C LEU A 68 -2.42 8.93 -6.98
N ILE A 69 -3.31 8.77 -7.96
CA ILE A 69 -3.39 7.55 -8.78
C ILE A 69 -3.30 7.94 -10.25
N ASN A 70 -2.33 7.36 -10.96
CA ASN A 70 -2.10 7.67 -12.36
C ASN A 70 -1.89 6.39 -13.21
N PRO A 71 -2.72 6.14 -14.24
CA PRO A 71 -4.01 6.78 -14.50
C PRO A 71 -5.04 6.44 -13.41
N SER A 72 -5.98 7.36 -13.14
CA SER A 72 -7.06 7.12 -12.16
C SER A 72 -8.32 6.51 -12.78
N LYS A 73 -8.44 6.52 -14.11
CA LYS A 73 -9.56 6.00 -14.89
C LYS A 73 -9.12 5.82 -16.34
N GLY A 74 -9.86 5.02 -17.10
CA GLY A 74 -9.60 4.82 -18.51
C GLY A 74 -10.48 3.75 -19.14
N PHE A 75 -10.06 3.31 -20.31
CA PHE A 75 -10.68 2.22 -21.07
C PHE A 75 -9.68 1.12 -21.37
N ILE A 76 -10.19 -0.09 -21.49
CA ILE A 76 -9.43 -1.23 -21.98
C ILE A 76 -10.16 -1.75 -23.20
N GLN A 77 -9.58 -1.54 -24.38
CA GLN A 77 -10.12 -2.02 -25.67
C GLN A 77 -9.36 -3.25 -26.19
N ASN A 78 -8.09 -3.38 -25.80
CA ASN A 78 -7.22 -4.48 -26.15
C ASN A 78 -6.82 -5.29 -24.91
N ASN A 79 -6.04 -6.34 -25.11
CA ASN A 79 -5.52 -7.18 -24.01
C ASN A 79 -4.22 -6.62 -23.39
N GLU A 80 -3.84 -5.39 -23.70
CA GLU A 80 -2.60 -4.80 -23.18
C GLU A 80 -2.74 -4.41 -21.70
N PRO A 81 -1.77 -4.78 -20.84
CA PRO A 81 -1.78 -4.37 -19.46
C PRO A 81 -1.60 -2.85 -19.28
N ILE A 82 -2.38 -2.25 -18.41
CA ILE A 82 -2.25 -0.85 -18.00
C ILE A 82 -1.52 -0.79 -16.67
N THR A 83 -0.39 -0.09 -16.60
CA THR A 83 0.32 0.15 -15.33
C THR A 83 -0.29 1.33 -14.59
N LEU A 84 -0.75 1.09 -13.37
CA LEU A 84 -1.28 2.09 -12.44
C LEU A 84 -0.22 2.42 -11.39
N CYS A 85 0.17 3.68 -11.28
CA CYS A 85 1.01 4.17 -10.19
C CYS A 85 0.12 4.72 -9.07
N ILE A 86 0.25 4.16 -7.87
CA ILE A 86 -0.44 4.60 -6.66
C ILE A 86 0.60 5.26 -5.75
N GLU A 87 0.43 6.54 -5.48
CA GLU A 87 1.32 7.36 -4.66
C GLU A 87 0.61 7.80 -3.39
N LEU A 88 1.26 7.59 -2.24
CA LEU A 88 0.80 8.01 -0.92
C LEU A 88 1.47 9.35 -0.57
N LEU A 89 0.68 10.42 -0.57
CA LEU A 89 1.16 11.78 -0.31
C LEU A 89 1.62 11.94 1.14
N GLU A 90 2.82 12.52 1.30
CA GLU A 90 3.47 12.79 2.59
C GLU A 90 3.64 11.55 3.47
N ASN A 91 3.55 10.35 2.89
CA ASN A 91 3.59 9.07 3.60
C ASN A 91 2.56 8.93 4.75
N LYS A 92 1.46 9.70 4.70
CA LYS A 92 0.42 9.71 5.73
C LYS A 92 -0.57 8.56 5.54
N PHE A 93 -0.13 7.35 5.87
CA PHE A 93 -0.97 6.15 5.86
C PHE A 93 -1.94 6.10 7.05
N HIS A 94 -3.10 5.46 6.86
CA HIS A 94 -4.00 5.09 7.94
C HIS A 94 -4.70 3.75 7.62
N PRO A 95 -4.88 2.82 8.58
CA PRO A 95 -5.49 1.51 8.34
C PRO A 95 -6.91 1.54 7.75
N ASN A 96 -7.68 2.60 8.05
CA ASN A 96 -9.04 2.80 7.54
C ASN A 96 -9.11 3.36 6.10
N HIS A 97 -7.97 3.61 5.47
CA HIS A 97 -7.94 4.01 4.06
C HIS A 97 -8.42 2.87 3.16
N LYS A 98 -9.13 3.22 2.10
CA LYS A 98 -9.71 2.28 1.14
C LYS A 98 -9.38 2.75 -0.26
N LEU A 99 -8.82 1.84 -1.05
CA LEU A 99 -8.67 1.97 -2.50
C LEU A 99 -9.46 0.86 -3.18
N THR A 100 -10.25 1.23 -4.17
CA THR A 100 -11.13 0.30 -4.86
C THR A 100 -11.12 0.59 -6.36
N LEU A 101 -10.85 -0.44 -7.16
CA LEU A 101 -11.04 -0.43 -8.60
C LEU A 101 -12.48 -0.80 -8.92
N GLN A 102 -13.09 -0.06 -9.83
CA GLN A 102 -14.39 -0.35 -10.41
C GLN A 102 -14.23 -0.57 -11.91
N ALA A 103 -14.85 -1.61 -12.46
CA ALA A 103 -14.88 -1.86 -13.90
C ALA A 103 -16.29 -2.23 -14.37
N ILE A 104 -16.65 -1.81 -15.58
CA ILE A 104 -17.94 -2.06 -16.22
C ILE A 104 -17.75 -2.20 -17.73
N ALA A 105 -18.47 -3.12 -18.36
CA ALA A 105 -18.53 -3.22 -19.81
C ALA A 105 -19.24 -1.98 -20.38
N ILE A 106 -18.67 -1.37 -21.43
CA ILE A 106 -19.26 -0.25 -22.13
C ILE A 106 -20.51 -0.74 -22.85
N ILE A 107 -21.53 0.11 -22.87
CA ILE A 107 -22.80 -0.12 -23.56
C ILE A 107 -22.82 0.82 -24.76
N ASP A 108 -23.36 0.36 -25.88
CA ASP A 108 -23.52 1.18 -27.08
C ASP A 108 -24.14 2.56 -26.77
N GLY A 109 -23.53 3.60 -27.33
CA GLY A 109 -23.92 5.00 -27.10
C GLY A 109 -23.40 5.63 -25.79
N CYS A 110 -22.78 4.87 -24.89
CA CYS A 110 -22.12 5.42 -23.72
C CYS A 110 -20.63 5.74 -24.00
N ASN A 111 -20.13 6.81 -23.37
CA ASN A 111 -18.72 7.18 -23.35
C ASN A 111 -18.22 7.27 -21.90
N GLU A 112 -16.98 7.71 -21.70
CA GLU A 112 -16.30 7.70 -20.39
C GLU A 112 -17.05 8.52 -19.33
N ARG A 113 -17.67 9.61 -19.78
CA ARG A 113 -18.37 10.57 -18.93
C ARG A 113 -19.79 10.14 -18.63
N THR A 114 -20.41 9.35 -19.52
CA THR A 114 -21.82 8.95 -19.41
C THR A 114 -22.00 7.55 -18.83
N ILE A 115 -21.05 6.62 -19.04
CA ILE A 115 -21.17 5.23 -18.56
C ILE A 115 -21.38 5.15 -17.05
N TRP A 116 -20.67 5.98 -16.28
CA TRP A 116 -20.80 6.03 -14.82
C TRP A 116 -22.07 6.71 -14.32
N LYS A 117 -22.83 7.37 -15.20
CA LYS A 117 -24.16 7.95 -14.91
C LYS A 117 -25.29 6.99 -15.33
N HIS A 118 -24.99 6.02 -16.19
CA HIS A 118 -25.95 5.05 -16.69
C HIS A 118 -26.50 4.14 -15.57
N GLN A 119 -27.71 3.62 -15.75
CA GLN A 119 -28.38 2.76 -14.77
C GLN A 119 -27.57 1.49 -14.43
N ASN A 120 -26.78 0.97 -15.37
CA ASN A 120 -25.96 -0.22 -15.14
C ASN A 120 -24.83 0.06 -14.14
N ALA A 121 -24.25 1.27 -14.11
CA ALA A 121 -23.24 1.63 -13.13
C ALA A 121 -23.78 1.70 -11.69
N LYS A 122 -25.11 1.76 -11.51
CA LYS A 122 -25.78 1.71 -10.20
C LYS A 122 -26.07 0.27 -9.75
N LYS A 123 -26.05 -0.71 -10.66
CA LYS A 123 -26.32 -2.11 -10.36
C LYS A 123 -25.01 -2.81 -9.99
N CYS A 124 -24.88 -3.28 -8.75
CA CYS A 124 -23.70 -4.03 -8.30
C CYS A 124 -23.44 -5.28 -9.17
N SER A 125 -24.49 -5.92 -9.69
CA SER A 125 -24.40 -7.05 -10.59
C SER A 125 -23.89 -6.72 -12.00
N LYS A 126 -23.57 -5.45 -12.30
CA LYS A 126 -23.01 -5.00 -13.59
C LYS A 126 -21.65 -4.30 -13.44
N VAL A 127 -21.17 -4.11 -12.20
CA VAL A 127 -19.92 -3.42 -11.91
C VAL A 127 -19.03 -4.37 -11.11
N GLN A 128 -17.88 -4.72 -11.67
CA GLN A 128 -16.86 -5.42 -10.91
C GLN A 128 -16.21 -4.46 -9.91
N LEU A 129 -16.06 -4.92 -8.68
CA LEU A 129 -15.42 -4.19 -7.59
C LEU A 129 -14.19 -4.97 -7.11
N ILE A 130 -12.99 -4.40 -7.23
CA ILE A 130 -11.77 -4.98 -6.66
C ILE A 130 -11.25 -4.04 -5.58
N ARG A 131 -11.30 -4.48 -4.32
CA ARG A 131 -10.77 -3.72 -3.19
C ARG A 131 -9.30 -4.08 -2.98
N LEU A 132 -8.45 -3.05 -2.92
CA LEU A 132 -7.05 -3.23 -2.56
C LEU A 132 -6.91 -3.38 -1.04
N LYS A 133 -6.11 -4.34 -0.61
CA LYS A 133 -5.64 -4.46 0.78
C LYS A 133 -4.38 -3.59 0.91
N LEU A 134 -4.48 -2.53 1.70
CA LEU A 134 -3.39 -1.58 1.91
C LEU A 134 -2.68 -1.90 3.22
N SER A 135 -1.36 -1.74 3.23
CA SER A 135 -0.54 -1.88 4.42
C SER A 135 0.70 -0.99 4.34
N THR A 136 1.51 -1.03 5.38
CA THR A 136 2.86 -0.48 5.41
C THR A 136 3.86 -1.56 5.75
N VAL A 137 5.12 -1.33 5.42
CA VAL A 137 6.23 -2.23 5.79
C VAL A 137 6.23 -2.50 7.29
N LEU A 138 6.04 -1.46 8.11
CA LEU A 138 6.00 -1.56 9.58
C LEU A 138 4.88 -2.49 10.07
N ILE A 139 3.65 -2.27 9.60
CA ILE A 139 2.48 -3.10 9.98
C ILE A 139 2.73 -4.56 9.64
N ASN A 140 3.36 -4.84 8.50
CA ASN A 140 3.61 -6.23 8.09
C ASN A 140 4.67 -6.92 8.93
N VAL A 141 5.71 -6.20 9.33
CA VAL A 141 6.73 -6.74 10.24
C VAL A 141 6.10 -7.07 11.60
N GLU A 142 5.19 -6.22 12.09
CA GLU A 142 4.44 -6.47 13.32
C GLU A 142 3.50 -7.68 13.20
N MET A 143 2.73 -7.75 12.11
CA MET A 143 1.80 -8.86 11.88
C MET A 143 2.51 -10.20 11.66
N ALA A 144 3.64 -10.23 10.97
CA ALA A 144 4.41 -11.46 10.74
C ALA A 144 4.89 -12.08 12.06
N LYS A 145 5.31 -11.27 13.03
CA LYS A 145 5.68 -11.74 14.37
C LYS A 145 4.50 -12.38 15.10
N PHE A 146 3.32 -11.79 14.98
CA PHE A 146 2.11 -12.31 15.61
C PHE A 146 1.61 -13.61 14.96
N GLU A 147 1.72 -13.74 13.64
CA GLU A 147 1.32 -14.98 12.93
C GLU A 147 2.25 -16.15 13.28
N GLU A 148 3.55 -15.92 13.45
CA GLU A 148 4.53 -16.95 13.85
C GLU A 148 4.19 -17.58 15.21
N GLU A 149 3.75 -16.77 16.18
CA GLU A 149 3.32 -17.24 17.51
C GLU A 149 2.05 -18.10 17.45
N ASN A 150 1.12 -17.80 16.54
CA ASN A 150 -0.16 -18.52 16.44
C ASN A 150 -0.03 -19.85 15.68
N PHE A 151 0.78 -19.90 14.60
CA PHE A 151 0.95 -21.11 13.80
C PHE A 151 1.54 -22.29 14.59
N ALA A 152 2.38 -22.01 15.59
CA ALA A 152 2.92 -23.04 16.49
C ALA A 152 1.82 -23.80 17.27
N MET A 153 0.64 -23.20 17.45
CA MET A 153 -0.46 -23.79 18.21
C MET A 153 -1.36 -24.71 17.36
N GLU A 154 -1.54 -24.42 16.07
CA GLU A 154 -2.46 -25.17 15.19
C GLU A 154 -1.90 -26.54 14.75
N ALA A 155 -0.59 -26.66 14.57
CA ALA A 155 0.02 -27.93 14.13
C ALA A 155 -0.29 -29.10 15.08
N GLY A 156 -0.42 -28.84 16.39
CA GLY A 156 -0.75 -29.86 17.38
C GLY A 156 -2.21 -30.37 17.33
N ASN A 157 -3.11 -29.69 16.61
CA ASN A 157 -4.52 -30.10 16.53
C ASN A 157 -4.75 -31.20 15.48
N LEU A 158 -3.97 -31.24 14.41
CA LEU A 158 -4.14 -32.23 13.34
C LEU A 158 -3.72 -33.63 13.79
N GLU A 159 -2.60 -33.73 14.51
CA GLU A 159 -2.09 -34.99 15.06
C GLU A 159 -3.13 -35.62 16.02
N LYS A 160 -3.68 -34.81 16.94
CA LYS A 160 -4.75 -35.22 17.85
C LYS A 160 -6.02 -35.69 17.12
N PHE A 161 -6.38 -35.02 16.02
CA PHE A 161 -7.54 -35.41 15.23
C PHE A 161 -7.36 -36.78 14.55
N MET A 162 -6.13 -37.09 14.11
CA MET A 162 -5.82 -38.38 13.51
C MET A 162 -5.79 -39.52 14.53
N GLU A 163 -5.23 -39.28 15.72
CA GLU A 163 -5.13 -40.29 16.79
C GLU A 163 -6.49 -40.68 17.39
N GLN A 164 -7.45 -39.75 17.42
CA GLN A 164 -8.73 -39.96 18.11
C GLN A 164 -9.84 -40.56 17.22
N SER A 165 -9.65 -40.65 15.91
CA SER A 165 -10.71 -41.15 15.02
C SER A 165 -10.75 -42.67 15.01
N SER A 166 -11.78 -43.23 15.64
CA SER A 166 -12.12 -44.65 15.66
C SER A 166 -13.10 -45.06 14.55
N THR A 167 -13.37 -44.18 13.59
CA THR A 167 -14.36 -44.45 12.54
C THR A 167 -13.80 -45.37 11.47
N THR A 168 -14.65 -46.24 10.93
CA THR A 168 -14.29 -47.20 9.88
C THR A 168 -15.29 -47.12 8.71
N GLY A 169 -14.91 -47.72 7.58
CA GLY A 169 -15.76 -47.81 6.38
C GLY A 169 -16.14 -46.45 5.79
N PHE A 170 -17.39 -46.32 5.35
CA PHE A 170 -17.88 -45.13 4.64
C PHE A 170 -17.82 -43.84 5.47
N LYS A 171 -17.97 -43.94 6.81
CA LYS A 171 -17.82 -42.78 7.71
C LYS A 171 -16.38 -42.26 7.70
N ARG A 172 -15.40 -43.16 7.73
CA ARG A 172 -13.97 -42.81 7.66
C ARG A 172 -13.60 -42.18 6.33
N ILE A 173 -14.13 -42.72 5.22
CA ILE A 173 -13.91 -42.13 3.88
C ILE A 173 -14.39 -40.68 3.85
N ARG A 174 -15.61 -40.41 4.34
CA ARG A 174 -16.15 -39.04 4.41
C ARG A 174 -15.32 -38.12 5.32
N GLU A 175 -14.78 -38.62 6.42
CA GLU A 175 -13.86 -37.86 7.28
C GLU A 175 -12.56 -37.50 6.56
N LEU A 176 -11.98 -38.46 5.83
CA LEU A 176 -10.76 -38.26 5.06
C LEU A 176 -10.99 -37.30 3.87
N GLU A 177 -12.13 -37.37 3.20
CA GLU A 177 -12.51 -36.39 2.15
C GLU A 177 -12.63 -34.98 2.71
N LYS A 178 -13.25 -34.81 3.88
CA LYS A 178 -13.30 -33.52 4.57
C LYS A 178 -11.91 -33.02 4.93
N LEU A 179 -11.07 -33.90 5.48
CA LEU A 179 -9.70 -33.56 5.82
C LEU A 179 -8.88 -33.18 4.59
N LEU A 180 -9.04 -33.90 3.48
CA LEU A 180 -8.39 -33.58 2.22
C LEU A 180 -8.79 -32.18 1.74
N ASN A 181 -10.08 -31.86 1.75
CA ASN A 181 -10.56 -30.52 1.38
C ASN A 181 -9.97 -29.43 2.29
N THR A 182 -9.92 -29.67 3.62
CA THR A 182 -9.26 -28.75 4.56
C THR A 182 -7.78 -28.56 4.24
N LEU A 183 -7.05 -29.65 3.96
CA LEU A 183 -5.64 -29.57 3.60
C LEU A 183 -5.42 -28.84 2.27
N GLU A 184 -6.29 -29.03 1.28
CA GLU A 184 -6.24 -28.29 0.01
C GLU A 184 -6.45 -26.78 0.23
N ASP A 185 -7.40 -26.40 1.09
CA ASP A 185 -7.63 -25.02 1.49
C ASP A 185 -6.40 -24.44 2.23
N ASP A 186 -5.79 -25.20 3.14
CA ASP A 186 -4.58 -24.82 3.85
C ASP A 186 -3.39 -24.65 2.90
N PHE A 187 -3.19 -25.57 1.94
CA PHE A 187 -2.15 -25.45 0.92
C PHE A 187 -2.36 -24.20 0.04
N SER A 188 -3.60 -23.91 -0.34
CA SER A 188 -3.97 -22.69 -1.07
C SER A 188 -3.65 -21.43 -0.25
N TYR A 189 -3.95 -21.45 1.05
CA TYR A 189 -3.63 -20.38 1.99
C TYR A 189 -2.12 -20.18 2.16
N ILE A 190 -1.37 -21.25 2.43
CA ILE A 190 0.10 -21.25 2.56
C ILE A 190 0.74 -20.72 1.27
N ARG A 191 0.26 -21.13 0.09
CA ARG A 191 0.77 -20.64 -1.20
C ARG A 191 0.55 -19.12 -1.32
N LYS A 192 -0.65 -18.62 -0.97
CA LYS A 192 -0.94 -17.17 -0.96
C LYS A 192 -0.04 -16.42 0.02
N ASN A 193 0.18 -16.97 1.21
CA ASN A 193 1.06 -16.35 2.21
C ASN A 193 2.52 -16.35 1.76
N THR A 194 3.00 -17.44 1.18
CA THR A 194 4.35 -17.52 0.60
C THR A 194 4.57 -16.44 -0.46
N GLU A 195 3.61 -16.24 -1.35
CA GLU A 195 3.67 -15.18 -2.36
C GLU A 195 3.62 -13.78 -1.76
N ARG A 196 2.82 -13.56 -0.71
CA ARG A 196 2.83 -12.29 0.05
C ARG A 196 4.19 -12.04 0.70
N THR A 197 4.78 -13.06 1.33
CA THR A 197 6.09 -12.97 1.98
C THR A 197 7.20 -12.66 0.97
N LYS A 198 7.21 -13.31 -0.20
CA LYS A 198 8.15 -12.98 -1.28
C LYS A 198 8.05 -11.52 -1.70
N ARG A 199 6.83 -11.01 -1.90
CA ARG A 199 6.60 -9.59 -2.27
C ARG A 199 7.02 -8.64 -1.16
N LEU A 200 6.70 -8.96 0.08
CA LEU A 200 7.11 -8.17 1.24
C LEU A 200 8.64 -8.12 1.36
N LYS A 201 9.32 -9.25 1.16
CA LYS A 201 10.78 -9.32 1.13
C LYS A 201 11.36 -8.40 0.05
N ALA A 202 10.84 -8.47 -1.18
CA ALA A 202 11.29 -7.60 -2.26
C ALA A 202 11.07 -6.10 -1.93
N ALA A 203 9.92 -5.75 -1.35
CA ALA A 203 9.63 -4.38 -0.92
C ALA A 203 10.59 -3.91 0.21
N LEU A 204 10.93 -4.80 1.16
CA LEU A 204 11.90 -4.54 2.22
C LEU A 204 13.32 -4.33 1.68
N GLU A 205 13.74 -5.15 0.72
CA GLU A 205 15.05 -5.02 0.07
C GLU A 205 15.14 -3.68 -0.68
N GLN A 206 14.11 -3.31 -1.45
CA GLN A 206 14.03 -2.02 -2.13
C GLN A 206 14.04 -0.83 -1.15
N ALA A 207 13.31 -0.94 -0.05
CA ALA A 207 13.29 0.06 1.02
C ALA A 207 14.68 0.22 1.65
N LEU A 208 15.34 -0.90 1.95
CA LEU A 208 16.69 -0.91 2.52
C LEU A 208 17.71 -0.22 1.60
N ASP A 209 17.67 -0.52 0.30
CA ASP A 209 18.58 0.10 -0.67
C ASP A 209 18.30 1.59 -0.85
N SER A 210 17.03 1.99 -0.86
CA SER A 210 16.62 3.41 -0.88
C SER A 210 17.13 4.16 0.35
N ARG A 211 17.08 3.53 1.53
CA ARG A 211 17.61 4.10 2.79
C ARG A 211 19.13 4.21 2.79
N LYS A 212 19.85 3.22 2.26
CA LYS A 212 21.32 3.30 2.09
C LYS A 212 21.69 4.50 1.21
N LEU A 213 21.00 4.70 0.09
CA LEU A 213 21.22 5.83 -0.81
C LEU A 213 20.94 7.17 -0.09
N THR A 214 19.82 7.24 0.63
CA THR A 214 19.44 8.42 1.42
C THR A 214 20.47 8.74 2.49
N LEU A 215 21.01 7.72 3.18
CA LEU A 215 22.04 7.89 4.20
C LEU A 215 23.32 8.50 3.61
N VAL A 216 23.76 8.03 2.44
CA VAL A 216 24.93 8.59 1.74
C VAL A 216 24.71 10.06 1.41
N GLU A 217 23.54 10.41 0.87
CA GLU A 217 23.19 11.79 0.52
C GLU A 217 23.10 12.70 1.75
N LEU A 218 22.51 12.22 2.85
CA LEU A 218 22.45 12.97 4.10
C LEU A 218 23.84 13.18 4.71
N LYS A 219 24.72 12.17 4.68
CA LYS A 219 26.12 12.33 5.10
C LYS A 219 26.83 13.39 4.26
N ARG A 220 26.63 13.39 2.94
CA ARG A 220 27.19 14.41 2.04
C ARG A 220 26.72 15.81 2.44
N ARG A 221 25.42 16.01 2.63
CA ARG A 221 24.85 17.31 3.04
C ARG A 221 25.35 17.75 4.41
N ALA A 222 25.48 16.83 5.37
CA ALA A 222 26.00 17.13 6.70
C ALA A 222 27.45 17.64 6.63
N MET A 223 28.30 16.99 5.84
CA MET A 223 29.69 17.43 5.62
C MET A 223 29.76 18.80 4.93
N GLU A 224 28.91 19.06 3.94
CA GLU A 224 28.85 20.38 3.27
C GLU A 224 28.38 21.48 4.21
N SER A 225 27.39 21.19 5.06
CA SER A 225 26.92 22.11 6.09
C SER A 225 28.03 22.42 7.09
N ASP A 226 28.73 21.40 7.61
CA ASP A 226 29.87 21.58 8.52
C ASP A 226 30.98 22.45 7.90
N ARG A 227 31.33 22.21 6.64
CA ARG A 227 32.29 23.04 5.90
C ARG A 227 31.83 24.50 5.79
N LYS A 228 30.56 24.74 5.46
CA LYS A 228 29.97 26.09 5.37
C LYS A 228 29.99 26.78 6.75
N THR A 229 29.60 26.08 7.81
CA THR A 229 29.61 26.57 9.18
C THR A 229 31.03 26.95 9.62
N LYS A 230 32.03 26.10 9.37
CA LYS A 230 33.45 26.41 9.63
C LYS A 230 33.92 27.64 8.87
N LYS A 231 33.53 27.80 7.59
CA LYS A 231 33.88 28.98 6.78
C LYS A 231 33.22 30.26 7.32
N LEU A 232 31.95 30.19 7.72
CA LEU A 232 31.24 31.32 8.31
C LEU A 232 31.81 31.70 9.68
N LYS A 233 32.13 30.72 10.52
CA LYS A 233 32.77 30.94 11.82
C LYS A 233 34.10 31.68 11.68
N LYS A 234 34.98 31.25 10.78
CA LYS A 234 36.25 31.95 10.49
C LYS A 234 36.05 33.39 10.00
N LYS A 235 35.03 33.62 9.16
CA LYS A 235 34.69 34.97 8.69
C LYS A 235 34.18 35.85 9.83
N LEU A 236 33.36 35.30 10.72
CA LEU A 236 32.84 35.98 11.91
C LEU A 236 33.99 36.38 12.83
N GLU A 237 34.87 35.43 13.19
CA GLU A 237 36.05 35.66 14.02
C GLU A 237 36.96 36.77 13.42
N SER A 238 37.20 36.72 12.11
CA SER A 238 37.97 37.77 11.41
C SER A 238 37.31 39.15 11.46
N LYS A 239 35.98 39.21 11.34
CA LYS A 239 35.23 40.47 11.41
C LYS A 239 35.16 41.02 12.84
N GLU A 240 35.04 40.15 13.83
CA GLU A 240 35.07 40.51 15.24
C GLU A 240 36.45 41.06 15.63
N ALA A 241 37.55 40.43 15.20
CA ALA A 241 38.90 40.95 15.39
C ALA A 241 39.11 42.33 14.73
N GLN A 242 38.61 42.54 13.51
CA GLN A 242 38.64 43.85 12.85
C GLN A 242 37.89 44.93 13.63
N LEU A 243 36.72 44.57 14.18
CA LEU A 243 35.91 45.49 14.97
C LEU A 243 36.60 45.87 16.29
N GLN A 244 37.24 44.91 16.97
CA GLN A 244 38.03 45.18 18.18
C GLN A 244 39.20 46.13 17.90
N LEU A 245 39.93 45.94 16.79
CA LEU A 245 41.02 46.84 16.39
C LEU A 245 40.51 48.25 16.08
N ALA A 246 39.36 48.36 15.40
CA ALA A 246 38.75 49.66 15.10
C ALA A 246 38.32 50.39 16.39
N GLN A 247 37.75 49.68 17.36
CA GLN A 247 37.40 50.22 18.67
C GLN A 247 38.63 50.72 19.43
N GLN A 248 39.71 49.93 19.48
CA GLN A 248 40.98 50.34 20.10
C GLN A 248 41.58 51.59 19.45
N THR A 249 41.49 51.69 18.13
CA THR A 249 41.97 52.87 17.39
C THR A 249 41.15 54.12 17.74
N GLN A 250 39.83 53.99 17.85
CA GLN A 250 38.96 55.09 18.27
C GLN A 250 39.25 55.55 19.70
N THR A 251 39.44 54.62 20.65
CA THR A 251 39.77 54.98 22.04
C THR A 251 41.12 55.69 22.15
N ASN A 252 42.10 55.31 21.33
CA ASN A 252 43.43 55.95 21.31
C ASN A 252 43.41 57.35 20.69
N ASN A 253 42.52 57.60 19.71
CA ASN A 253 42.39 58.93 19.11
C ASN A 253 41.67 59.93 20.03
N LEU A 254 40.74 59.47 20.86
CA LEU A 254 40.01 60.30 21.83
C LEU A 254 40.86 60.70 23.05
N SER A 255 41.91 59.94 23.38
CA SER A 255 42.79 60.22 24.52
C SER A 255 43.95 61.17 24.20
N SER A 256 44.09 61.62 22.95
CA SER A 256 45.07 62.66 22.61
C SER A 256 44.62 64.00 23.21
N PRO A 257 45.37 64.58 24.16
CA PRO A 257 44.94 65.76 24.89
C PRO A 257 44.78 66.93 23.93
N THR A 258 43.55 67.43 23.85
CA THR A 258 43.20 68.68 23.17
C THR A 258 44.18 69.76 23.63
N CYS A 259 44.98 70.29 22.69
CA CYS A 259 45.89 71.41 22.95
C CYS A 259 45.11 72.52 23.67
N ARG A 260 45.50 72.81 24.91
CA ARG A 260 45.10 74.05 25.58
C ARG A 260 45.74 75.19 24.81
N ILE A 261 44.94 75.86 23.98
CA ILE A 261 45.29 77.19 23.48
C ILE A 261 45.32 78.09 24.71
N SER A 262 46.52 78.59 25.02
CA SER A 262 46.77 79.61 26.03
C SER A 262 46.43 80.98 25.47
#